data_AF-A0AAW0G5I7-F1
#
_entry.id   AF-A0AAW0G5I7-F1
#
_cell.length_a   1.000
_cell.length_b   1.000
_cell.length_c   1.000
_cell.angle_alpha   90.00
_cell.angle_beta   90.00
_cell.angle_gamma   90.00
#
_symmetry.space_group_name_H-M   'P 1'
#
loop_
_entity.id
_entity.type
_entity.pdbx_description
1 polymer ?
#
loop_
_entity_poly.entity_id
_entity_poly.type
_entity_poly.pdbx_seq_one_letter_code
_entity_poly.pdbx_strand_id
1 'polypeptide(L)'
;MGFSDFRKALKKIDSSLKEHKQQKQGQQLDNGGQQVQQLDNGGQQVQQADPQFSSNPTNPSKGDLFSRPIATSEPPAIFKRVKHNQLPKGCNYGENDAPIQTNNFSNNLALEDQTFPVWPLPYSIWLSKDPGQDVGLAVNHTESNQQVFGPEPDADPAQFYFNPPKIKSFVFSGENFQESNVNLNLENHQKLSIVAKLSITGNQNVTFPIVHGMGFVTAVYKKIKPVIASQVGVQQFKKIGSVGKNVTKYRAVLFNQVPWSIYVSGDDVSLDLRDPNHIVGNSQPGGSVVIQLAREESKHYDNSAGIYPIAAHLQGS
;
A
#
# COMPACT_ATOMS: atom_id res chain seq x y z
N MET A 1 0.79 -14.28 -23.42
CA MET A 1 0.57 -15.70 -23.12
C MET A 1 -0.91 -16.00 -23.33
N GLY A 2 -1.22 -17.02 -24.12
CA GLY A 2 -2.60 -17.33 -24.51
C GLY A 2 -3.31 -18.22 -23.48
N PHE A 3 -4.64 -18.20 -23.48
CA PHE A 3 -5.51 -19.03 -22.62
C PHE A 3 -5.20 -20.55 -22.75
N SER A 4 -4.63 -20.97 -23.88
CA SER A 4 -4.17 -22.34 -24.13
C SER A 4 -2.94 -22.72 -23.30
N ASP A 5 -2.03 -21.78 -23.03
CA ASP A 5 -0.81 -22.03 -22.28
C ASP A 5 -1.13 -22.18 -20.78
N PHE A 6 -2.14 -21.44 -20.31
CA PHE A 6 -2.64 -21.54 -18.95
C PHE A 6 -3.28 -22.90 -18.65
N ARG A 7 -4.09 -23.45 -19.58
CA ARG A 7 -4.68 -24.79 -19.42
C ARG A 7 -3.63 -25.90 -19.44
N LYS A 8 -2.56 -25.75 -20.22
CA LYS A 8 -1.43 -26.71 -20.23
C LYS A 8 -0.64 -26.66 -18.93
N ALA A 9 -0.45 -25.48 -18.36
CA ALA A 9 0.20 -25.31 -17.05
C ALA A 9 -0.59 -26.02 -15.93
N LEU A 10 -1.92 -25.85 -15.89
CA LEU A 10 -2.78 -26.49 -14.89
C LEU A 10 -2.75 -28.02 -14.96
N LYS A 11 -2.76 -28.61 -16.16
CA LYS A 11 -2.66 -30.08 -16.31
C LYS A 11 -1.32 -30.63 -15.84
N LYS A 12 -0.22 -29.87 -16.00
CA LYS A 12 1.12 -30.27 -15.56
C LYS A 12 1.24 -30.32 -14.03
N ILE A 13 0.55 -29.40 -13.35
CA ILE A 13 0.50 -29.31 -11.89
C ILE A 13 -0.27 -30.50 -11.30
N ASP A 14 -1.40 -30.90 -11.90
CA ASP A 14 -2.17 -32.06 -11.43
C ASP A 14 -1.40 -33.39 -11.55
N SER A 15 -0.55 -33.53 -12.57
CA SER A 15 0.32 -34.70 -12.72
C SER A 15 1.46 -34.74 -11.70
N SER A 16 2.12 -33.60 -11.41
CA SER A 16 3.23 -33.57 -10.45
C SER A 16 2.76 -33.85 -9.02
N LEU A 17 1.55 -33.41 -8.66
CA LEU A 17 0.94 -33.67 -7.35
C LEU A 17 0.65 -35.15 -7.09
N LYS A 18 0.40 -35.94 -8.14
CA LYS A 18 0.19 -37.40 -8.02
C LYS A 18 1.50 -38.15 -7.85
N GLU A 19 2.55 -37.73 -8.56
CA GLU A 19 3.89 -38.32 -8.44
C GLU A 19 4.51 -38.02 -7.06
N HIS A 20 4.31 -36.80 -6.54
CA HIS A 20 4.85 -36.39 -5.23
C HIS A 20 4.27 -37.16 -4.04
N LYS A 21 3.04 -37.66 -4.14
CA LYS A 21 2.43 -38.50 -3.08
C LYS A 21 3.03 -39.90 -3.01
N GLN A 22 3.62 -40.41 -4.10
CA GLN A 22 4.25 -41.73 -4.12
C GLN A 22 5.69 -41.70 -3.59
N GLN A 23 6.41 -40.58 -3.74
CA GLN A 23 7.82 -40.48 -3.32
C GLN A 23 8.00 -40.20 -1.81
N LYS A 24 7.04 -39.57 -1.14
CA LYS A 24 7.14 -39.25 0.31
C LYS A 24 6.99 -40.46 1.26
N GLN A 25 6.75 -41.68 0.77
CA GLN A 25 6.68 -42.88 1.61
C GLN A 25 8.01 -43.63 1.80
N GLY A 26 9.11 -43.19 1.18
CA GLY A 26 10.40 -43.85 1.39
C GLY A 26 11.57 -42.88 1.32
N GLN A 27 12.09 -42.45 2.48
CA GLN A 27 13.53 -42.44 2.80
C GLN A 27 13.83 -41.64 4.09
N GLN A 28 14.57 -42.28 4.99
CA GLN A 28 15.15 -41.77 6.23
C GLN A 28 16.60 -41.27 6.00
N LEU A 29 16.90 -40.14 6.65
CA LEU A 29 18.14 -39.61 7.25
C LEU A 29 19.52 -40.24 6.94
N ASP A 30 20.49 -39.40 6.58
CA ASP A 30 21.84 -39.42 7.21
C ASP A 30 22.53 -38.03 7.12
N ASN A 31 23.38 -37.72 8.11
CA ASN A 31 23.88 -36.40 8.49
C ASN A 31 25.43 -36.37 8.39
N GLY A 32 26.04 -35.31 7.85
CA GLY A 32 27.51 -35.18 7.78
C GLY A 32 27.98 -33.73 7.68
N GLY A 33 28.60 -33.21 8.74
CA GLY A 33 29.14 -31.86 8.84
C GLY A 33 30.60 -31.73 8.38
N GLN A 34 31.00 -30.51 8.00
CA GLN A 34 32.41 -30.13 7.77
C GLN A 34 32.71 -28.74 8.36
N GLN A 35 33.92 -28.64 8.92
CA GLN A 35 34.51 -27.52 9.67
C GLN A 35 35.16 -26.47 8.75
N VAL A 36 35.21 -25.23 9.23
CA VAL A 36 35.76 -24.04 8.57
C VAL A 36 37.20 -23.79 9.04
N GLN A 37 38.13 -23.50 8.13
CA GLN A 37 39.49 -22.98 8.42
C GLN A 37 39.58 -21.48 8.11
N GLN A 38 40.06 -20.70 9.09
CA GLN A 38 40.39 -19.27 8.99
C GLN A 38 41.82 -19.08 8.47
N LEU A 39 42.03 -18.06 7.64
CA LEU A 39 43.35 -17.58 7.21
C LEU A 39 43.57 -16.17 7.75
N ASP A 40 44.68 -16.04 8.47
CA ASP A 40 45.24 -14.83 9.08
C ASP A 40 46.13 -14.11 8.06
N ASN A 41 46.14 -12.77 8.06
CA ASN A 41 47.08 -12.00 7.24
C ASN A 41 47.43 -10.66 7.90
N GLY A 42 48.70 -10.50 8.26
CA GLY A 42 49.25 -9.35 8.94
C GLY A 42 49.85 -8.28 8.01
N GLY A 43 49.62 -7.01 8.38
CA GLY A 43 50.60 -5.92 8.34
C GLY A 43 50.73 -5.07 7.07
N GLN A 44 50.34 -3.79 7.14
CA GLN A 44 51.26 -2.63 7.15
C GLN A 44 50.49 -1.30 7.28
N GLN A 45 50.91 -0.46 8.23
CA GLN A 45 50.34 0.86 8.54
C GLN A 45 50.95 1.93 7.64
N VAL A 46 50.11 2.75 7.01
CA VAL A 46 50.50 4.00 6.35
C VAL A 46 49.76 5.14 7.03
N GLN A 47 50.49 6.03 7.69
CA GLN A 47 49.96 7.26 8.29
C GLN A 47 49.63 8.27 7.17
N GLN A 48 48.35 8.61 7.03
CA GLN A 48 47.89 9.81 6.32
C GLN A 48 47.10 10.67 7.29
N ALA A 49 47.41 11.96 7.30
CA ALA A 49 46.92 12.93 8.27
C ALA A 49 45.41 13.19 8.10
N ASP A 50 44.63 12.90 9.13
CA ASP A 50 43.21 13.26 9.20
C ASP A 50 43.03 14.77 9.40
N PRO A 51 42.12 15.44 8.66
CA PRO A 51 41.66 16.77 9.04
C PRO A 51 40.93 16.67 10.39
N GLN A 52 41.36 17.47 11.37
CA GLN A 52 40.73 17.50 12.69
C GLN A 52 39.27 17.93 12.60
N PHE A 53 38.36 16.96 12.56
CA PHE A 53 37.00 17.16 13.03
C PHE A 53 37.06 17.21 14.55
N SER A 54 36.75 18.38 15.11
CA SER A 54 36.46 18.53 16.53
C SER A 54 35.20 17.74 16.89
N SER A 55 35.33 16.43 17.06
CA SER A 55 34.33 15.62 17.74
C SER A 55 34.59 15.73 19.23
N ASN A 56 34.03 16.74 19.88
CA ASN A 56 33.62 16.52 21.27
C ASN A 56 32.46 15.52 21.18
N PRO A 57 32.64 14.25 21.61
CA PRO A 57 31.49 13.37 21.75
C PRO A 57 30.73 13.92 22.94
N THR A 58 29.71 14.73 22.69
CA THR A 58 28.66 14.90 23.68
C THR A 58 28.18 13.50 24.01
N ASN A 59 28.42 13.06 25.26
CA ASN A 59 27.78 11.89 25.85
C ASN A 59 26.34 11.84 25.31
N PRO A 60 25.86 10.72 24.74
CA PRO A 60 24.47 10.62 24.32
C PRO A 60 23.65 10.91 25.57
N SER A 61 23.04 12.09 25.59
CA SER A 61 22.13 12.46 26.66
C SER A 61 21.07 11.37 26.71
N LYS A 62 20.68 10.95 27.92
CA LYS A 62 19.42 10.24 28.15
C LYS A 62 18.25 11.17 27.75
N GLY A 63 18.03 11.38 26.46
CA GLY A 63 17.21 12.45 25.89
C GLY A 63 16.95 12.23 24.41
N ASP A 64 15.88 12.86 23.90
CA ASP A 64 15.37 12.64 22.55
C ASP A 64 16.46 12.74 21.46
N LEU A 65 16.73 11.62 20.77
CA LEU A 65 17.70 11.46 19.70
C LEU A 65 17.42 12.40 18.51
N PHE A 66 16.19 12.86 18.35
CA PHE A 66 15.77 13.76 17.28
C PHE A 66 15.67 15.23 17.72
N SER A 67 16.02 15.55 18.96
CA SER A 67 15.90 16.91 19.51
C SER A 67 16.87 17.92 18.92
N ARG A 68 17.98 17.46 18.31
CA ARG A 68 19.03 18.35 17.79
C ARG A 68 19.51 17.90 16.40
N PRO A 69 19.58 18.83 15.42
CA PRO A 69 20.21 18.53 14.14
C PRO A 69 21.72 18.33 14.33
N ILE A 70 22.32 17.50 13.46
CA ILE A 70 23.79 17.33 13.40
C ILE A 70 24.46 18.65 13.00
N ALA A 71 23.92 19.33 11.99
CA ALA A 71 24.35 20.64 11.53
C ALA A 71 23.19 21.36 10.83
N THR A 72 23.24 22.69 10.79
CA THR A 72 22.27 23.55 10.10
C THR A 72 22.93 24.45 9.05
N SER A 73 24.24 24.35 8.88
CA SER A 73 24.98 25.06 7.84
C SER A 73 24.65 24.51 6.45
N GLU A 74 24.88 25.32 5.42
CA GLU A 74 24.75 24.84 4.05
C GLU A 74 25.75 23.71 3.72
N PRO A 75 25.42 22.84 2.75
CA PRO A 75 26.38 21.87 2.23
C PRO A 75 27.64 22.55 1.66
N PRO A 76 28.82 21.91 1.73
CA PRO A 76 30.06 22.44 1.18
C PRO A 76 29.95 22.89 -0.28
N ALA A 77 30.59 24.01 -0.63
CA ALA A 77 30.51 24.63 -1.96
C ALA A 77 31.06 23.79 -3.13
N ILE A 78 31.75 22.67 -2.84
CA ILE A 78 32.13 21.67 -3.84
C ILE A 78 30.91 21.03 -4.51
N PHE A 79 29.75 21.01 -3.82
CA PHE A 79 28.50 20.53 -4.38
C PHE A 79 27.79 21.65 -5.13
N LYS A 80 27.75 21.53 -6.46
CA LYS A 80 26.98 22.45 -7.30
C LYS A 80 25.49 22.33 -7.00
N ARG A 81 24.84 23.47 -6.73
CA ARG A 81 23.38 23.55 -6.59
C ARG A 81 22.72 23.28 -7.94
N VAL A 82 21.83 22.29 -7.98
CA VAL A 82 21.06 21.91 -9.16
C VAL A 82 19.62 21.59 -8.78
N LYS A 83 18.68 21.91 -9.68
CA LYS A 83 17.32 21.38 -9.59
C LYS A 83 17.32 19.95 -10.10
N HIS A 84 16.70 19.03 -9.37
CA HIS A 84 16.60 17.64 -9.81
C HIS A 84 15.78 17.54 -11.10
N ASN A 85 16.25 16.74 -12.06
CA ASN A 85 15.62 16.65 -13.38
C ASN A 85 14.26 15.92 -13.33
N GLN A 86 14.11 14.97 -12.41
CA GLN A 86 12.83 14.32 -12.15
C GLN A 86 12.05 15.14 -11.12
N LEU A 87 10.92 15.69 -11.54
CA LEU A 87 10.01 16.44 -10.69
C LEU A 87 8.89 15.53 -10.18
N PRO A 88 8.42 15.70 -8.94
CA PRO A 88 7.33 14.90 -8.41
C PRO A 88 6.01 15.26 -9.08
N LYS A 89 5.18 14.26 -9.35
CA LYS A 89 3.84 14.41 -9.92
C LYS A 89 2.81 14.57 -8.81
N GLY A 90 1.86 15.50 -9.01
CA GLY A 90 0.74 15.72 -8.09
C GLY A 90 1.15 16.30 -6.72
N CYS A 91 2.36 16.86 -6.59
CA CYS A 91 2.83 17.44 -5.34
C CYS A 91 3.08 18.94 -5.52
N ASN A 92 2.93 19.72 -4.45
CA ASN A 92 3.46 21.08 -4.41
C ASN A 92 4.95 21.01 -4.07
N TYR A 93 5.78 21.65 -4.89
CA TYR A 93 7.23 21.73 -4.66
C TYR A 93 7.76 23.08 -5.15
N GLY A 94 8.34 23.82 -4.21
CA GLY A 94 8.85 25.16 -4.41
C GLY A 94 9.75 25.55 -3.24
N GLU A 95 10.38 26.71 -3.32
CA GLU A 95 11.32 27.18 -2.28
C GLU A 95 10.66 27.38 -0.92
N ASN A 96 9.34 27.64 -0.92
CA ASN A 96 8.54 27.85 0.29
C ASN A 96 7.75 26.61 0.73
N ASP A 97 7.82 25.50 -0.02
CA ASP A 97 7.14 24.25 0.31
C ASP A 97 8.03 23.36 1.17
N ALA A 98 7.40 22.49 1.97
CA ALA A 98 8.14 21.47 2.71
C ALA A 98 8.84 20.50 1.76
N PRO A 99 10.06 20.02 2.08
CA PRO A 99 10.76 19.05 1.26
C PRO A 99 9.95 17.77 1.08
N ILE A 100 9.87 17.29 -0.16
CA ILE A 100 9.27 15.98 -0.46
C ILE A 100 10.32 14.91 -0.21
N GLN A 101 9.97 13.91 0.61
CA GLN A 101 10.86 12.80 0.92
C GLN A 101 11.05 11.92 -0.32
N THR A 102 12.30 11.57 -0.62
CA THR A 102 12.64 10.47 -1.53
C THR A 102 12.84 9.18 -0.75
N ASN A 103 12.76 8.02 -1.42
CA ASN A 103 12.93 6.69 -0.81
C ASN A 103 11.95 6.40 0.35
N ASN A 104 10.72 6.92 0.25
CA ASN A 104 9.61 6.70 1.16
C ASN A 104 8.62 5.66 0.55
N PHE A 105 7.86 4.97 1.40
CA PHE A 105 6.89 3.93 1.01
C PHE A 105 5.83 4.41 0.01
N SER A 106 5.54 5.72 0.00
CA SER A 106 4.50 6.33 -0.83
C SER A 106 4.99 6.90 -2.17
N ASN A 107 6.31 6.89 -2.45
CA ASN A 107 6.86 7.67 -3.56
C ASN A 107 6.35 7.26 -4.94
N ASN A 108 5.92 6.01 -5.15
CA ASN A 108 5.35 5.61 -6.44
C ASN A 108 4.12 6.44 -6.85
N LEU A 109 3.36 6.97 -5.87
CA LEU A 109 2.23 7.86 -6.15
C LEU A 109 2.65 9.26 -6.63
N ALA A 110 3.94 9.61 -6.50
CA ALA A 110 4.50 10.90 -6.89
C ALA A 110 5.37 10.80 -8.16
N LEU A 111 5.36 9.66 -8.85
CA LEU A 111 6.23 9.41 -10.00
C LEU A 111 5.41 9.10 -11.25
N GLU A 112 5.96 9.48 -12.41
CA GLU A 112 5.45 9.15 -13.73
C GLU A 112 3.94 9.41 -13.87
N ASP A 113 3.18 8.36 -14.19
CA ASP A 113 1.74 8.40 -14.41
C ASP A 113 0.92 8.11 -13.14
N GLN A 114 1.61 7.94 -12.01
CA GLN A 114 1.11 7.66 -10.66
C GLN A 114 0.36 6.32 -10.51
N THR A 115 0.51 5.39 -11.46
CA THR A 115 -0.23 4.11 -11.47
C THR A 115 0.51 2.97 -10.77
N PHE A 116 1.76 3.18 -10.35
CA PHE A 116 2.50 2.16 -9.62
C PHE A 116 2.02 2.02 -8.17
N PRO A 117 1.92 0.78 -7.67
CA PRO A 117 1.43 0.52 -6.33
C PRO A 117 2.38 0.95 -5.22
N VAL A 118 1.79 1.26 -4.07
CA VAL A 118 2.46 1.46 -2.79
C VAL A 118 1.88 0.50 -1.76
N TRP A 119 2.68 0.18 -0.74
CA TRP A 119 2.35 -0.78 0.30
C TRP A 119 2.41 -0.12 1.69
N PRO A 120 1.35 0.60 2.09
CA PRO A 120 1.21 1.04 3.48
C PRO A 120 1.10 -0.16 4.44
N LEU A 121 0.78 -1.36 3.94
CA LEU A 121 0.54 -2.59 4.70
C LEU A 121 -0.69 -2.50 5.65
N PRO A 122 -1.50 -3.57 5.72
CA PRO A 122 -1.40 -4.83 4.96
C PRO A 122 -1.93 -4.69 3.51
N TYR A 123 -2.38 -3.51 3.13
CA TYR A 123 -2.94 -3.24 1.80
C TYR A 123 -1.87 -2.81 0.79
N SER A 124 -2.15 -3.10 -0.48
CA SER A 124 -1.52 -2.47 -1.64
C SER A 124 -2.53 -1.54 -2.29
N ILE A 125 -2.12 -0.31 -2.64
CA ILE A 125 -2.98 0.69 -3.25
C ILE A 125 -2.29 1.40 -4.42
N TRP A 126 -3.05 1.84 -5.41
CA TRP A 126 -2.55 2.57 -6.59
C TRP A 126 -3.65 3.35 -7.29
N LEU A 127 -3.28 4.34 -8.12
CA LEU A 127 -4.23 4.96 -9.05
C LEU A 127 -4.57 4.00 -10.18
N SER A 128 -5.82 3.55 -10.23
CA SER A 128 -6.39 2.85 -11.38
C SER A 128 -6.84 3.88 -12.40
N LYS A 129 -6.36 3.74 -13.63
CA LYS A 129 -6.83 4.48 -14.80
C LYS A 129 -6.73 3.65 -16.09
N ASP A 130 -6.71 2.32 -15.95
CA ASP A 130 -6.58 1.42 -17.10
C ASP A 130 -7.77 1.60 -18.05
N PRO A 131 -7.55 1.61 -19.39
CA PRO A 131 -8.63 1.77 -20.36
C PRO A 131 -9.77 0.76 -20.16
N GLY A 132 -11.01 1.26 -20.15
CA GLY A 132 -12.20 0.42 -19.97
C GLY A 132 -12.37 -0.15 -18.55
N GLN A 133 -11.69 0.41 -17.55
CA GLN A 133 -11.84 0.06 -16.13
C GLN A 133 -12.18 1.32 -15.32
N ASP A 134 -12.73 1.13 -14.12
CA ASP A 134 -13.01 2.25 -13.21
C ASP A 134 -11.74 3.01 -12.83
N VAL A 135 -11.84 4.33 -12.96
CA VAL A 135 -10.81 5.27 -12.52
C VAL A 135 -10.99 5.56 -11.04
N GLY A 136 -9.91 5.50 -10.26
CA GLY A 136 -9.99 5.69 -8.81
C GLY A 136 -8.81 5.11 -8.07
N LEU A 137 -8.89 5.03 -6.75
CA LEU A 137 -7.84 4.41 -5.93
C LEU A 137 -8.14 2.92 -5.77
N ALA A 138 -7.37 2.08 -6.43
CA ALA A 138 -7.46 0.62 -6.33
C ALA A 138 -6.88 0.11 -5.02
N VAL A 139 -7.44 -1.00 -4.54
CA VAL A 139 -7.09 -1.68 -3.31
C VAL A 139 -6.94 -3.17 -3.56
N ASN A 140 -5.85 -3.73 -3.03
CA ASN A 140 -5.62 -5.16 -2.94
C ASN A 140 -5.15 -5.55 -1.53
N HIS A 141 -5.38 -6.81 -1.18
CA HIS A 141 -4.85 -7.46 0.02
C HIS A 141 -4.48 -8.89 -0.35
N THR A 142 -3.18 -9.19 -0.33
CA THR A 142 -2.64 -10.51 -0.71
C THR A 142 -2.26 -11.29 0.54
N GLU A 143 -2.72 -12.53 0.62
CA GLU A 143 -2.37 -13.45 1.70
C GLU A 143 -1.17 -14.32 1.34
N SER A 144 -0.54 -14.91 2.36
CA SER A 144 0.62 -15.79 2.19
C SER A 144 0.34 -16.97 1.26
N ASN A 145 -0.88 -17.54 1.30
CA ASN A 145 -1.29 -18.63 0.40
C ASN A 145 -1.48 -18.19 -1.07
N GLN A 146 -1.46 -16.88 -1.35
CA GLN A 146 -1.54 -16.31 -2.69
C GLN A 146 -0.17 -15.91 -3.25
N GLN A 147 0.89 -16.05 -2.44
CA GLN A 147 2.26 -15.82 -2.89
C GLN A 147 2.64 -16.86 -3.95
N VAL A 148 3.32 -16.40 -4.99
CA VAL A 148 3.82 -17.27 -6.06
C VAL A 148 5.32 -17.42 -5.87
N PHE A 149 5.79 -18.65 -5.74
CA PHE A 149 7.20 -19.01 -5.64
C PHE A 149 7.72 -19.53 -6.98
N GLY A 150 8.99 -19.27 -7.29
CA GLY A 150 9.59 -19.77 -8.51
C GLY A 150 11.12 -19.77 -8.52
N PRO A 151 11.72 -20.28 -9.62
CA PRO A 151 11.04 -20.90 -10.77
C PRO A 151 10.41 -22.26 -10.43
N GLU A 152 10.98 -22.99 -9.47
CA GLU A 152 10.42 -24.23 -8.93
C GLU A 152 9.64 -23.91 -7.64
N PRO A 153 8.30 -24.10 -7.61
CA PRO A 153 7.48 -23.69 -6.47
C PRO A 153 7.83 -24.39 -5.14
N ASP A 154 8.36 -25.61 -5.22
CA ASP A 154 8.68 -26.46 -4.07
C ASP A 154 10.18 -26.45 -3.70
N ALA A 155 11.00 -25.60 -4.33
CA ALA A 155 12.42 -25.49 -4.00
C ALA A 155 12.63 -24.91 -2.59
N ASP A 156 13.63 -25.43 -1.88
CA ASP A 156 14.03 -24.95 -0.55
C ASP A 156 15.55 -24.69 -0.52
N PRO A 157 16.00 -23.41 -0.46
CA PRO A 157 15.17 -22.21 -0.45
C PRO A 157 14.60 -21.89 -1.84
N ALA A 158 13.43 -21.25 -1.88
CA ALA A 158 12.88 -20.69 -3.12
C ALA A 158 13.78 -19.55 -3.63
N GLN A 159 13.95 -19.46 -4.97
CA GLN A 159 14.81 -18.45 -5.57
C GLN A 159 14.17 -17.05 -5.56
N PHE A 160 12.86 -16.98 -5.80
CA PHE A 160 12.09 -15.75 -5.66
C PHE A 160 10.65 -16.05 -5.26
N TYR A 161 9.97 -15.03 -4.74
CA TYR A 161 8.53 -15.02 -4.59
C TYR A 161 7.98 -13.64 -4.97
N PHE A 162 6.68 -13.57 -5.29
CA PHE A 162 5.99 -12.31 -5.47
C PHE A 162 4.51 -12.40 -5.07
N ASN A 163 3.94 -11.24 -4.74
CA ASN A 163 2.50 -11.07 -4.59
C ASN A 163 1.89 -10.77 -5.95
N PRO A 164 0.85 -11.49 -6.41
CA PRO A 164 0.21 -11.24 -7.70
C PRO A 164 -0.20 -9.76 -7.85
N PRO A 165 0.35 -9.03 -8.85
CA PRO A 165 0.09 -7.61 -8.98
C PRO A 165 -1.29 -7.35 -9.58
N LYS A 166 -1.78 -6.12 -9.40
CA LYS A 166 -2.93 -5.53 -10.11
C LYS A 166 -4.30 -6.22 -9.93
N ILE A 167 -4.51 -7.05 -8.91
CA ILE A 167 -5.85 -7.55 -8.55
C ILE A 167 -6.63 -6.42 -7.86
N LYS A 168 -7.62 -5.83 -8.54
CA LYS A 168 -8.47 -4.77 -7.97
C LYS A 168 -9.61 -5.40 -7.17
N SER A 169 -9.33 -5.76 -5.91
CA SER A 169 -10.36 -6.23 -4.99
C SER A 169 -11.46 -5.18 -4.87
N PHE A 170 -11.06 -3.92 -4.72
CA PHE A 170 -11.93 -2.76 -4.86
C PHE A 170 -11.20 -1.60 -5.57
N VAL A 171 -11.99 -0.67 -6.10
CA VAL A 171 -11.55 0.66 -6.55
C VAL A 171 -12.48 1.68 -5.93
N PHE A 172 -11.94 2.58 -5.10
CA PHE A 172 -12.66 3.78 -4.67
C PHE A 172 -12.74 4.75 -5.85
N SER A 173 -13.89 4.73 -6.51
CA SER A 173 -14.25 5.55 -7.66
C SER A 173 -15.35 6.54 -7.25
N GLY A 174 -15.89 7.30 -8.19
CA GLY A 174 -17.03 8.18 -7.99
C GLY A 174 -17.85 8.32 -9.26
N GLU A 175 -19.07 8.83 -9.11
CA GLU A 175 -19.89 9.14 -10.27
C GLU A 175 -19.16 10.13 -11.18
N ASN A 176 -19.10 9.81 -12.48
CA ASN A 176 -18.40 10.57 -13.52
C ASN A 176 -16.86 10.60 -13.42
N PHE A 177 -16.24 9.67 -12.69
CA PHE A 177 -14.78 9.52 -12.71
C PHE A 177 -14.34 9.03 -14.09
N GLN A 178 -13.41 9.76 -14.71
CA GLN A 178 -12.81 9.44 -16.00
C GLN A 178 -11.31 9.79 -15.95
N GLU A 179 -10.50 9.14 -16.78
CA GLU A 179 -9.06 9.41 -16.82
C GLU A 179 -8.78 10.87 -17.17
N SER A 180 -9.62 11.45 -18.03
CA SER A 180 -9.50 12.83 -18.50
C SER A 180 -9.80 13.90 -17.45
N ASN A 181 -10.47 13.54 -16.34
CA ASN A 181 -10.94 14.52 -15.36
C ASN A 181 -10.45 14.28 -13.92
N VAL A 182 -9.99 13.07 -13.58
CA VAL A 182 -9.48 12.76 -12.24
C VAL A 182 -7.98 13.04 -12.17
N ASN A 183 -7.59 13.90 -11.23
CA ASN A 183 -6.19 14.17 -10.92
C ASN A 183 -5.83 13.67 -9.51
N LEU A 184 -4.71 12.96 -9.36
CA LEU A 184 -4.17 12.58 -8.07
C LEU A 184 -3.18 13.62 -7.57
N ASN A 185 -3.54 14.27 -6.46
CA ASN A 185 -2.66 15.16 -5.73
C ASN A 185 -2.24 14.53 -4.39
N LEU A 186 -1.06 14.88 -3.93
CA LEU A 186 -0.45 14.40 -2.70
C LEU A 186 -0.16 15.58 -1.79
N GLU A 187 -0.55 15.44 -0.53
CA GLU A 187 -0.45 16.47 0.49
C GLU A 187 0.07 15.84 1.80
N ASN A 188 0.55 16.69 2.72
CA ASN A 188 0.96 16.29 4.07
C ASN A 188 1.96 15.12 4.08
N HIS A 189 3.05 15.24 3.31
CA HIS A 189 4.10 14.24 3.25
C HIS A 189 4.80 14.09 4.61
N GLN A 190 4.69 12.91 5.23
CA GLN A 190 5.41 12.54 6.43
C GLN A 190 6.14 11.20 6.26
N LYS A 191 6.94 10.80 7.25
CA LYS A 191 7.74 9.57 7.14
C LYS A 191 6.88 8.31 7.01
N LEU A 192 5.76 8.26 7.74
CA LEU A 192 4.87 7.10 7.81
C LEU A 192 3.44 7.41 7.34
N SER A 193 3.21 8.58 6.77
CA SER A 193 1.89 8.95 6.26
C SER A 193 1.96 9.93 5.09
N ILE A 194 0.90 9.93 4.30
CA ILE A 194 0.65 10.87 3.22
C ILE A 194 -0.87 11.00 3.03
N VAL A 195 -1.33 12.11 2.48
CA VAL A 195 -2.72 12.27 2.05
C VAL A 195 -2.77 12.26 0.54
N ALA A 196 -3.44 11.26 -0.03
CA ALA A 196 -3.78 11.24 -1.45
C ALA A 196 -5.16 11.85 -1.68
N LYS A 197 -5.31 12.67 -2.72
CA LYS A 197 -6.55 13.35 -3.05
C LYS A 197 -6.85 13.20 -4.54
N LEU A 198 -7.95 12.53 -4.85
CA LEU A 198 -8.50 12.48 -6.19
C LEU A 198 -9.46 13.65 -6.35
N SER A 199 -9.14 14.57 -7.24
CA SER A 199 -9.94 15.77 -7.51
C SER A 199 -10.48 15.74 -8.94
N ILE A 200 -11.72 16.22 -9.12
CA ILE A 200 -12.27 16.52 -10.44
C ILE A 200 -12.26 18.05 -10.62
N THR A 201 -13.42 18.71 -10.62
CA THR A 201 -13.56 20.16 -10.80
C THR A 201 -14.01 20.85 -9.50
N GLY A 202 -13.51 22.07 -9.29
CA GLY A 202 -13.83 22.87 -8.11
C GLY A 202 -13.46 22.16 -6.81
N ASN A 203 -14.44 21.99 -5.93
CA ASN A 203 -14.25 21.44 -4.58
C ASN A 203 -14.66 19.97 -4.45
N GLN A 204 -14.88 19.26 -5.56
CA GLN A 204 -15.23 17.84 -5.60
C GLN A 204 -13.97 16.99 -5.47
N ASN A 205 -13.87 16.22 -4.40
CA ASN A 205 -12.72 15.34 -4.19
C ASN A 205 -13.02 14.13 -3.31
N VAL A 206 -12.16 13.12 -3.42
CA VAL A 206 -12.07 11.99 -2.51
C VAL A 206 -10.68 12.00 -1.89
N THR A 207 -10.64 12.09 -0.56
CA THR A 207 -9.38 12.16 0.20
C THR A 207 -9.09 10.83 0.88
N PHE A 208 -7.85 10.39 0.81
CA PHE A 208 -7.34 9.13 1.33
C PHE A 208 -6.18 9.41 2.28
N PRO A 209 -6.40 9.38 3.60
CA PRO A 209 -5.31 9.37 4.56
C PRO A 209 -4.64 8.00 4.51
N ILE A 210 -3.40 7.96 4.02
CA ILE A 210 -2.62 6.73 3.87
C ILE A 210 -1.57 6.74 4.97
N VAL A 211 -1.70 5.82 5.92
CA VAL A 211 -0.76 5.66 7.03
C VAL A 211 -0.19 4.24 7.00
N HIS A 212 1.12 4.11 7.21
CA HIS A 212 1.75 2.81 7.29
C HIS A 212 1.16 1.99 8.46
N GLY A 213 0.72 0.77 8.21
CA GLY A 213 0.05 -0.11 9.17
C GLY A 213 -1.44 0.18 9.37
N MET A 214 -2.09 0.96 8.49
CA MET A 214 -3.53 1.26 8.63
C MET A 214 -4.40 -0.01 8.57
N GLY A 215 -5.32 -0.15 9.53
CA GLY A 215 -6.25 -1.30 9.57
C GLY A 215 -7.38 -1.21 8.53
N PHE A 216 -7.73 0.00 8.09
CA PHE A 216 -8.73 0.27 7.06
C PHE A 216 -8.09 1.02 5.90
N VAL A 217 -8.56 0.77 4.68
CA VAL A 217 -8.43 1.77 3.61
C VAL A 217 -9.61 2.72 3.73
N THR A 218 -9.31 4.01 3.93
CA THR A 218 -10.32 5.04 4.18
C THR A 218 -10.43 5.99 2.99
N ALA A 219 -11.66 6.25 2.54
CA ALA A 219 -11.99 7.25 1.54
C ALA A 219 -12.98 8.26 2.11
N VAL A 220 -12.65 9.54 2.04
CA VAL A 220 -13.52 10.65 2.47
C VAL A 220 -14.04 11.35 1.24
N TYR A 221 -15.31 11.12 0.91
CA TYR A 221 -15.98 11.71 -0.24
C TYR A 221 -16.57 13.07 0.10
N LYS A 222 -16.29 14.06 -0.73
CA LYS A 222 -16.86 15.41 -0.63
C LYS A 222 -17.47 15.82 -1.95
N LYS A 223 -18.79 16.03 -1.97
CA LYS A 223 -19.57 16.43 -3.15
C LYS A 223 -19.37 15.50 -4.37
N ILE A 224 -19.11 14.23 -4.11
CA ILE A 224 -19.01 13.16 -5.11
C ILE A 224 -19.85 12.01 -4.62
N LYS A 225 -20.75 11.51 -5.45
CA LYS A 225 -21.53 10.30 -5.16
C LYS A 225 -20.60 9.08 -5.19
N PRO A 226 -20.46 8.32 -4.09
CA PRO A 226 -19.51 7.22 -4.03
C PRO A 226 -19.82 6.10 -5.01
N VAL A 227 -18.78 5.55 -5.63
CA VAL A 227 -18.82 4.30 -6.39
C VAL A 227 -17.65 3.44 -5.92
N ILE A 228 -17.93 2.23 -5.45
CA ILE A 228 -16.91 1.25 -5.10
C ILE A 228 -17.00 0.14 -6.15
N ALA A 229 -16.06 0.15 -7.08
CA ALA A 229 -15.98 -0.86 -8.13
C ALA A 229 -15.17 -2.06 -7.67
N SER A 230 -15.35 -3.22 -8.30
CA SER A 230 -14.55 -4.42 -8.06
C SER A 230 -14.31 -5.15 -9.37
N GLN A 231 -13.04 -5.36 -9.73
CA GLN A 231 -12.68 -6.18 -10.90
C GLN A 231 -12.85 -7.68 -10.61
N VAL A 232 -12.66 -8.08 -9.35
CA VAL A 232 -12.95 -9.45 -8.90
C VAL A 232 -14.45 -9.72 -8.98
N GLY A 233 -15.27 -8.70 -8.72
CA GLY A 233 -16.72 -8.75 -8.70
C GLY A 233 -17.28 -9.23 -7.35
N VAL A 234 -18.49 -8.77 -7.04
CA VAL A 234 -19.20 -8.96 -5.78
C VAL A 234 -20.25 -10.04 -5.96
N GLN A 235 -20.07 -11.15 -5.25
CA GLN A 235 -20.99 -12.28 -5.23
C GLN A 235 -22.16 -12.05 -4.27
N GLN A 236 -21.90 -11.44 -3.11
CA GLN A 236 -22.91 -11.12 -2.11
C GLN A 236 -22.66 -9.74 -1.54
N PHE A 237 -23.72 -8.93 -1.44
CA PHE A 237 -23.67 -7.64 -0.77
C PHE A 237 -24.87 -7.51 0.16
N LYS A 238 -24.62 -7.20 1.44
CA LYS A 238 -25.67 -7.09 2.45
C LYS A 238 -25.39 -5.93 3.39
N LYS A 239 -26.41 -5.10 3.64
CA LYS A 239 -26.41 -4.18 4.78
C LYS A 239 -26.59 -5.00 6.06
N ILE A 240 -25.65 -4.89 6.99
CA ILE A 240 -25.67 -5.62 8.26
C ILE A 240 -26.45 -4.83 9.31
N GLY A 241 -26.25 -3.51 9.36
CA GLY A 241 -26.91 -2.62 10.31
C GLY A 241 -25.94 -1.59 10.87
N SER A 242 -26.35 -0.92 11.94
CA SER A 242 -25.52 0.09 12.59
C SER A 242 -24.51 -0.56 13.54
N VAL A 243 -23.26 -0.10 13.49
CA VAL A 243 -22.20 -0.44 14.46
C VAL A 243 -21.76 0.86 15.13
N GLY A 244 -21.63 0.87 16.45
CA GLY A 244 -21.30 2.10 17.19
C GLY A 244 -22.29 3.24 16.93
N LYS A 245 -21.80 4.49 16.93
CA LYS A 245 -22.60 5.69 16.73
C LYS A 245 -22.41 6.22 15.31
N ASN A 246 -23.49 6.31 14.54
CA ASN A 246 -23.52 6.87 13.18
C ASN A 246 -22.60 6.16 12.16
N VAL A 247 -22.35 4.86 12.35
CA VAL A 247 -21.66 4.03 11.36
C VAL A 247 -22.56 2.90 10.92
N THR A 248 -22.76 2.75 9.61
CA THR A 248 -23.48 1.63 9.00
C THR A 248 -22.50 0.63 8.45
N LYS A 249 -22.62 -0.63 8.86
CA LYS A 249 -21.85 -1.76 8.34
C LYS A 249 -22.58 -2.43 7.18
N TYR A 250 -21.80 -2.75 6.16
CA TYR A 250 -22.16 -3.64 5.06
C TYR A 250 -21.12 -4.76 4.98
N ARG A 251 -21.54 -5.90 4.42
CA ARG A 251 -20.70 -7.05 4.15
C ARG A 251 -20.71 -7.31 2.66
N ALA A 252 -19.52 -7.39 2.07
CA ALA A 252 -19.32 -7.83 0.70
C ALA A 252 -18.57 -9.16 0.69
N VAL A 253 -18.99 -10.11 -0.13
CA VAL A 253 -18.21 -11.30 -0.47
C VAL A 253 -17.91 -11.22 -1.95
N LEU A 254 -16.63 -11.25 -2.30
CA LEU A 254 -16.20 -11.21 -3.70
C LEU A 254 -16.24 -12.61 -4.33
N PHE A 255 -16.19 -12.71 -5.66
CA PHE A 255 -16.24 -14.00 -6.36
C PHE A 255 -15.05 -14.94 -6.07
N ASN A 256 -13.95 -14.41 -5.52
CA ASN A 256 -12.86 -15.22 -4.97
C ASN A 256 -13.14 -15.74 -3.56
N GLN A 257 -14.38 -15.65 -3.09
CA GLN A 257 -14.87 -16.07 -1.78
C GLN A 257 -14.29 -15.30 -0.58
N VAL A 258 -13.59 -14.20 -0.81
CA VAL A 258 -13.05 -13.36 0.26
C VAL A 258 -14.14 -12.42 0.80
N PRO A 259 -14.44 -12.45 2.11
CA PRO A 259 -15.32 -11.49 2.75
C PRO A 259 -14.60 -10.16 3.05
N TRP A 260 -15.36 -9.08 3.02
CA TRP A 260 -14.93 -7.73 3.35
C TRP A 260 -15.99 -7.00 4.16
N SER A 261 -15.55 -6.23 5.14
CA SER A 261 -16.38 -5.31 5.90
C SER A 261 -16.27 -3.92 5.28
N ILE A 262 -17.42 -3.29 5.02
CA ILE A 262 -17.51 -1.94 4.50
C ILE A 262 -18.28 -1.10 5.51
N TYR A 263 -17.69 0.01 5.96
CA TYR A 263 -18.29 0.91 6.93
C TYR A 263 -18.53 2.27 6.31
N VAL A 264 -19.71 2.83 6.59
CA VAL A 264 -20.10 4.16 6.10
C VAL A 264 -20.47 5.03 7.29
N SER A 265 -19.88 6.21 7.40
CA SER A 265 -20.16 7.18 8.46
C SER A 265 -20.15 8.62 7.94
N GLY A 266 -20.87 9.53 8.61
CA GLY A 266 -21.01 10.92 8.18
C GLY A 266 -22.41 11.21 7.64
N ASP A 267 -22.49 11.86 6.48
CA ASP A 267 -23.75 12.14 5.79
C ASP A 267 -24.57 10.86 5.51
N ASP A 268 -25.90 11.02 5.35
CA ASP A 268 -26.85 9.93 5.11
C ASP A 268 -26.74 9.38 3.68
N VAL A 269 -25.68 8.61 3.44
CA VAL A 269 -25.45 7.85 2.22
C VAL A 269 -25.57 6.36 2.52
N SER A 270 -26.51 5.70 1.85
CA SER A 270 -26.59 4.24 1.83
C SER A 270 -25.90 3.68 0.61
N LEU A 271 -25.39 2.45 0.72
CA LEU A 271 -24.76 1.74 -0.38
C LEU A 271 -25.67 0.61 -0.86
N ASP A 272 -25.78 0.47 -2.17
CA ASP A 272 -26.50 -0.61 -2.84
C ASP A 272 -25.65 -1.23 -3.95
N LEU A 273 -25.80 -2.54 -4.18
CA LEU A 273 -25.14 -3.21 -5.29
C LEU A 273 -25.96 -2.96 -6.56
N ARG A 274 -25.42 -2.14 -7.47
CA ARG A 274 -26.09 -1.83 -8.75
C ARG A 274 -25.95 -2.99 -9.74
N ASP A 275 -24.75 -3.54 -9.80
CA ASP A 275 -24.39 -4.66 -10.68
C ASP A 275 -23.23 -5.44 -10.02
N PRO A 276 -22.85 -6.63 -10.54
CA PRO A 276 -21.81 -7.46 -9.92
C PRO A 276 -20.44 -6.80 -9.77
N ASN A 277 -20.19 -5.64 -10.40
CA ASN A 277 -18.92 -4.95 -10.34
C ASN A 277 -19.00 -3.59 -9.61
N HIS A 278 -20.18 -3.10 -9.25
CA HIS A 278 -20.32 -1.74 -8.69
C HIS A 278 -21.30 -1.68 -7.51
N ILE A 279 -20.75 -1.29 -6.36
CA ILE A 279 -21.51 -0.82 -5.19
C ILE A 279 -21.59 0.70 -5.27
N VAL A 280 -22.79 1.27 -5.20
CA VAL A 280 -23.03 2.69 -5.48
C VAL A 280 -23.77 3.34 -4.31
N GLY A 281 -23.36 4.57 -3.97
CA GLY A 281 -24.09 5.41 -3.02
C GLY A 281 -25.43 5.87 -3.58
N ASN A 282 -26.47 5.92 -2.75
CA ASN A 282 -27.80 6.38 -3.17
C ASN A 282 -27.82 7.86 -3.60
N SER A 283 -26.94 8.69 -3.05
CA SER A 283 -26.91 10.13 -3.30
C SER A 283 -25.49 10.72 -3.20
N GLN A 284 -25.34 11.94 -3.71
CA GLN A 284 -24.14 12.74 -3.45
C GLN A 284 -24.23 13.34 -2.03
N PRO A 285 -23.18 13.24 -1.20
CA PRO A 285 -23.17 13.86 0.13
C PRO A 285 -23.21 15.39 0.03
N GLY A 286 -23.95 16.04 0.95
CA GLY A 286 -24.02 17.50 1.05
C GLY A 286 -22.79 18.11 1.72
N GLY A 287 -22.28 17.43 2.75
CA GLY A 287 -21.03 17.68 3.45
C GLY A 287 -19.97 16.63 3.06
N SER A 288 -19.83 15.59 3.87
CA SER A 288 -18.85 14.52 3.64
C SER A 288 -19.33 13.17 4.16
N VAL A 289 -18.98 12.12 3.42
CA VAL A 289 -19.19 10.73 3.85
C VAL A 289 -17.84 10.01 3.85
N VAL A 290 -17.58 9.25 4.91
CA VAL A 290 -16.41 8.41 5.06
C VAL A 290 -16.80 6.98 4.75
N ILE A 291 -16.03 6.33 3.89
CA ILE A 291 -16.14 4.91 3.58
C ILE A 291 -14.84 4.22 3.96
N GLN A 292 -14.92 3.19 4.79
CA GLN A 292 -13.78 2.40 5.22
C GLN A 292 -13.94 0.95 4.76
N LEU A 293 -12.90 0.40 4.13
CA LEU A 293 -12.82 -1.01 3.74
C LEU A 293 -11.85 -1.74 4.66
N ALA A 294 -12.28 -2.89 5.18
CA ALA A 294 -11.43 -3.86 5.85
C ALA A 294 -11.62 -5.24 5.25
N ARG A 295 -10.50 -5.95 5.07
CA ARG A 295 -10.48 -7.37 4.73
C ARG A 295 -11.11 -8.15 5.89
N GLU A 296 -11.89 -9.20 5.59
CA GLU A 296 -12.56 -10.04 6.59
C GLU A 296 -13.63 -9.32 7.44
N GLU A 297 -14.23 -10.08 8.36
CA GLU A 297 -15.11 -9.59 9.41
C GLU A 297 -14.44 -9.73 10.77
N SER A 298 -14.50 -8.68 11.58
CA SER A 298 -13.97 -8.71 12.95
C SER A 298 -14.69 -7.72 13.84
N LYS A 299 -14.95 -8.13 15.09
CA LYS A 299 -15.48 -7.23 16.12
C LYS A 299 -14.53 -6.06 16.40
N HIS A 300 -13.22 -6.25 16.19
CA HIS A 300 -12.24 -5.17 16.32
C HIS A 300 -12.46 -4.09 15.26
N TYR A 301 -12.79 -4.48 14.01
CA TYR A 301 -13.17 -3.51 13.00
C TYR A 301 -14.46 -2.80 13.38
N ASP A 302 -15.48 -3.53 13.85
CA ASP A 302 -16.76 -2.94 14.25
C ASP A 302 -16.59 -1.91 15.39
N ASN A 303 -15.69 -2.18 16.35
CA ASN A 303 -15.42 -1.29 17.48
C ASN A 303 -14.59 -0.04 17.10
N SER A 304 -13.84 -0.09 16.00
CA SER A 304 -12.94 0.99 15.57
C SER A 304 -13.44 1.76 14.35
N ALA A 305 -14.51 1.28 13.69
CA ALA A 305 -15.09 1.93 12.53
C ALA A 305 -15.56 3.36 12.85
N GLY A 306 -15.45 4.26 11.87
CA GLY A 306 -15.63 5.70 12.01
C GLY A 306 -14.39 6.46 12.47
N ILE A 307 -13.31 5.75 12.83
CA ILE A 307 -12.03 6.34 13.25
C ILE A 307 -10.92 5.80 12.34
N TYR A 308 -9.99 6.66 11.95
CA TYR A 308 -8.83 6.28 11.12
C TYR A 308 -7.61 7.15 11.45
N PRO A 309 -6.40 6.59 11.30
CA PRO A 309 -5.18 7.36 11.48
C PRO A 309 -4.99 8.33 10.31
N ILE A 310 -4.40 9.49 10.61
CA ILE A 310 -4.03 10.51 9.60
C ILE A 310 -2.52 10.78 9.56
N ALA A 311 -1.80 10.38 10.61
CA ALA A 311 -0.37 10.57 10.76
C ALA A 311 0.21 9.57 11.76
N ALA A 312 1.52 9.40 11.73
CA ALA A 312 2.28 8.69 12.76
C ALA A 312 3.58 9.45 13.04
N HIS A 313 3.86 9.70 14.32
CA HIS A 313 5.03 10.44 14.79
C HIS A 313 6.02 9.48 15.45
N LEU A 314 7.30 9.61 15.09
CA LEU A 314 8.39 8.81 15.64
C LEU A 314 9.19 9.66 16.64
N GLN A 315 9.57 9.04 17.75
CA GLN A 315 10.47 9.58 18.77
C GLN A 315 11.50 8.51 19.11
N GLY A 316 12.70 8.91 19.53
CA GLY A 316 13.74 7.98 19.99
C GLY A 316 14.47 8.57 21.19
N SER A 317 14.84 7.76 22.18
CA SER A 317 15.41 8.19 23.47
C SER A 317 16.54 7.26 23.91
#